data_AF-A0AA39N023-F1
#
_entry.id   AF-A0AA39N023-F1
#
_cell.length_a   1.000
_cell.length_b   1.000
_cell.length_c   1.000
_cell.angle_alpha   90.00
_cell.angle_beta   90.00
_cell.angle_gamma   90.00
#
_symmetry.space_group_name_H-M   'P 1'
#
loop_
_entity.id
_entity.type
_entity.pdbx_description
1 polymer ?
#
loop_
_entity_poly.entity_id
_entity_poly.type
_entity_poly.pdbx_seq_one_letter_code
_entity_poly.pdbx_strand_id
1 'polypeptide(L)'
;MTEDIIEELRDILIYCLGDAMTSPMANCPYGVIDLQPMLTLTNAIRKSVKKGEKGRPGSVCSIGRFMYIFVQQRFYDFHGQPGARLEREKSVYGRKFKRTALIALLSPLLFFAPDIHLASLERIWGDGIVSKVSWTIFIEKLNTEWQEFILYSTVLLNANVAFIAIQSVDDSSDHPGRSPAQISSYISIIASIGSIILGLLLIRKNRSKARDSSQEAWLFLRSQKRNKTGLETLAILYGLPYALLMWAMILFLAAFSLMCFTASNLSVRMLVGSAWLAIGVLILWCIMTSWETKQPDHRWHMLSLEFLDNIWSRLPAPTICWHIAERLSNINWPLQRPSVDSEKTAIDTSAV
;
A
#
# COMPACT_ATOMS: atom_id res chain seq x y z
N MET A 1 17.28 -1.76 43.95
CA MET A 1 17.74 -2.01 42.58
C MET A 1 18.97 -2.87 42.67
N THR A 2 18.87 -4.12 42.24
CA THR A 2 19.97 -5.09 42.23
C THR A 2 20.73 -4.99 40.91
N GLU A 3 21.98 -5.43 40.90
CA GLU A 3 22.79 -5.50 39.67
C GLU A 3 22.14 -6.45 38.65
N ASP A 4 21.52 -7.54 39.12
CA ASP A 4 20.87 -8.55 38.26
C ASP A 4 19.80 -7.96 37.34
N ILE A 5 18.97 -7.03 37.86
CA ILE A 5 17.92 -6.38 37.06
C ILE A 5 18.53 -5.50 35.96
N ILE A 6 19.68 -4.88 36.22
CA ILE A 6 20.37 -4.02 35.25
C ILE A 6 21.01 -4.89 34.16
N GLU A 7 21.59 -6.03 34.53
CA GLU A 7 22.12 -7.02 33.60
C GLU A 7 21.01 -7.62 32.74
N GLU A 8 19.86 -7.96 33.32
CA GLU A 8 18.68 -8.45 32.58
C GLU A 8 18.21 -7.41 31.55
N LEU A 9 18.01 -6.15 31.96
CA LEU A 9 17.63 -5.10 31.02
C LEU A 9 18.66 -4.92 29.91
N ARG A 10 19.96 -5.01 30.24
CA ARG A 10 21.02 -4.91 29.23
C ARG A 10 20.92 -6.03 28.20
N ASP A 11 20.71 -7.26 28.66
CA ASP A 11 20.54 -8.43 27.78
C ASP A 11 19.33 -8.27 26.85
N ILE A 12 18.19 -7.82 27.39
CA ILE A 12 16.99 -7.50 26.60
C ILE A 12 17.30 -6.46 25.52
N LEU A 13 18.01 -5.38 25.87
CA LEU A 13 18.37 -4.33 24.91
C LEU A 13 19.30 -4.84 23.81
N ILE A 14 20.26 -5.73 24.15
CA ILE A 14 21.16 -6.34 23.17
C ILE A 14 20.37 -7.25 22.22
N TYR A 15 19.49 -8.09 22.76
CA TYR A 15 18.59 -8.92 21.95
C TYR A 15 17.75 -8.08 20.99
N CYS A 16 17.09 -7.03 21.49
CA CYS A 16 16.27 -6.14 20.68
C CYS A 16 17.07 -5.41 19.59
N LEU A 17 18.33 -5.05 19.87
CA LEU A 17 19.22 -4.44 18.89
C LEU A 17 19.57 -5.43 17.78
N GLY A 18 19.93 -6.67 18.15
CA GLY A 18 20.21 -7.75 17.21
C GLY A 18 19.00 -8.06 16.32
N ASP A 19 17.81 -8.20 16.92
CA ASP A 19 16.55 -8.43 16.19
C ASP A 19 16.24 -7.27 15.22
N ALA A 20 16.34 -6.02 15.68
CA ALA A 20 16.09 -4.84 14.83
C ALA A 20 17.12 -4.67 13.69
N MET A 21 18.35 -5.14 13.86
CA MET A 21 19.38 -5.10 12.82
C MET A 21 19.25 -6.23 11.80
N THR A 22 18.76 -7.38 12.23
CA THR A 22 18.66 -8.59 11.39
C THR A 22 17.29 -8.77 10.75
N SER A 23 16.24 -8.16 11.32
CA SER A 23 14.86 -8.27 10.86
C SER A 23 14.18 -6.90 10.73
N PRO A 24 13.67 -6.54 9.55
CA PRO A 24 12.91 -5.30 9.37
C PRO A 24 11.53 -5.35 10.04
N MET A 25 11.05 -6.55 10.43
CA MET A 25 9.74 -6.78 11.05
C MET A 25 9.85 -7.11 12.56
N ALA A 26 10.99 -6.78 13.17
CA ALA A 26 11.30 -7.00 14.58
C ALA A 26 10.16 -6.56 15.52
N ASN A 27 9.87 -7.37 16.53
CA ASN A 27 8.81 -7.10 17.51
C ASN A 27 9.21 -6.06 18.56
N CYS A 28 10.47 -5.62 18.56
CA CYS A 28 10.94 -4.58 19.46
C CYS A 28 10.09 -3.29 19.30
N PRO A 29 9.66 -2.64 20.40
CA PRO A 29 8.86 -1.42 20.33
C PRO A 29 9.65 -0.20 19.84
N TYR A 30 10.98 -0.28 19.86
CA TYR A 30 11.91 0.79 19.53
C TYR A 30 12.80 0.41 18.34
N GLY A 31 13.19 1.41 17.55
CA GLY A 31 14.18 1.25 16.50
C GLY A 31 15.61 1.30 17.06
N VAL A 32 16.59 0.94 16.22
CA VAL A 32 18.03 0.97 16.56
C VAL A 32 18.47 2.33 17.13
N ILE A 33 17.95 3.43 16.56
CA ILE A 33 18.26 4.81 16.96
C ILE A 33 17.85 5.10 18.41
N ASP A 34 16.74 4.51 18.88
CA ASP A 34 16.23 4.70 20.24
C ASP A 34 16.85 3.70 21.23
N LEU A 35 17.15 2.47 20.77
CA LEU A 35 17.75 1.42 21.59
C LEU A 35 19.19 1.74 22.01
N GLN A 36 19.97 2.38 21.14
CA GLN A 36 21.38 2.70 21.42
C GLN A 36 21.55 3.69 22.59
N PRO A 37 20.79 4.81 22.68
CA PRO A 37 20.76 5.66 23.87
C PRO A 37 20.27 4.94 25.13
N MET A 38 19.26 4.06 25.03
CA MET A 38 18.77 3.27 26.16
C MET A 38 19.84 2.34 26.73
N LEU A 39 20.58 1.66 25.85
CA LEU A 39 21.71 0.80 26.23
C LEU A 39 22.84 1.61 26.86
N THR A 40 23.15 2.78 26.30
CA THR A 40 24.16 3.70 26.83
C THR A 40 23.81 4.18 28.24
N LEU A 41 22.55 4.59 28.46
CA LEU A 41 22.05 5.00 29.77
C LEU A 41 22.08 3.84 30.77
N THR A 42 21.66 2.64 30.35
CA THR A 42 21.70 1.43 31.18
C THR A 42 23.12 1.09 31.59
N ASN A 43 24.09 1.19 30.68
CA ASN A 43 25.51 0.99 30.97
C ASN A 43 26.09 2.06 31.92
N ALA A 44 25.65 3.32 31.81
CA ALA A 44 26.05 4.37 32.74
C ALA A 44 25.53 4.10 34.15
N ILE A 45 24.25 3.69 34.27
CA ILE A 45 23.64 3.31 35.55
C ILE A 45 24.36 2.12 36.17
N ARG A 46 24.60 1.05 35.39
CA ARG A 46 25.40 -0.12 35.79
C ARG A 46 26.75 0.28 36.40
N LYS A 47 27.51 1.15 35.72
CA LYS A 47 28.82 1.62 36.20
C LYS A 47 28.71 2.33 37.55
N SER A 48 27.66 3.12 37.78
CA SER A 48 27.44 3.81 39.06
C SER A 48 27.14 2.84 40.21
N VAL A 49 26.31 1.82 39.95
CA VAL A 49 25.95 0.80 40.94
C VAL A 49 27.16 -0.06 41.32
N LYS A 50 27.99 -0.46 40.33
CA LYS A 50 29.25 -1.19 40.59
C LYS A 50 30.27 -0.41 41.43
N LYS A 51 30.23 0.93 41.38
CA LYS A 51 31.08 1.79 42.22
C LYS A 51 30.58 1.91 43.67
N GLY A 52 29.49 1.25 44.02
CA GLY A 52 28.89 1.32 45.36
C GLY A 52 28.02 2.56 45.57
N GLU A 53 27.72 3.33 44.53
CA GLU A 53 26.78 4.44 44.65
C GLU A 53 25.36 3.89 44.89
N LYS A 54 24.70 4.34 45.96
CA LYS A 54 23.30 3.97 46.23
C LYS A 54 22.43 4.37 45.04
N GLY A 55 21.54 3.46 44.61
CA GLY A 55 20.66 3.66 43.47
C GLY A 55 19.88 4.96 43.57
N ARG A 56 20.28 5.97 42.79
CA ARG A 56 19.63 7.28 42.76
C ARG A 56 18.19 7.11 42.28
N PRO A 57 17.20 7.84 42.82
CA PRO A 57 15.79 7.68 42.47
C PRO A 57 15.51 7.73 40.96
N GLY A 58 16.21 8.63 40.25
CA GLY A 58 16.09 8.75 38.78
C GLY A 58 16.57 7.50 38.03
N SER A 59 17.69 6.90 38.44
CA SER A 59 18.21 5.67 37.82
C SER A 59 17.26 4.48 38.03
N VAL A 60 16.72 4.35 39.24
CA VAL A 60 15.73 3.29 39.56
C VAL A 60 14.47 3.47 38.73
N CYS A 61 13.97 4.72 38.63
CA CYS A 61 12.80 5.04 37.81
C CYS A 61 13.03 4.71 36.33
N SER A 62 14.18 5.10 35.76
CA SER A 62 14.50 4.81 34.35
C SER A 62 14.56 3.32 34.05
N ILE A 63 15.28 2.53 34.87
CA ILE A 63 15.36 1.07 34.70
C ILE A 63 13.98 0.44 34.83
N GLY A 64 13.21 0.81 35.86
CA GLY A 64 11.85 0.31 36.08
C GLY A 64 10.91 0.62 34.91
N ARG A 65 10.99 1.82 34.33
CA ARG A 65 10.19 2.22 33.15
C ARG A 65 10.56 1.40 31.92
N PHE A 66 11.85 1.20 31.65
CA PHE A 66 12.28 0.39 30.52
C PHE A 66 11.83 -1.07 30.67
N MET A 67 12.05 -1.67 31.85
CA MET A 67 11.59 -3.03 32.15
C MET A 67 10.08 -3.16 31.98
N TYR A 68 9.30 -2.21 32.50
CA TYR A 68 7.85 -2.18 32.33
C TYR A 68 7.44 -2.20 30.86
N ILE A 69 8.07 -1.39 30.01
CA ILE A 69 7.75 -1.32 28.58
C ILE A 69 8.03 -2.66 27.90
N PHE A 70 9.17 -3.29 28.17
CA PHE A 70 9.51 -4.59 27.55
C PHE A 70 8.63 -5.73 28.05
N VAL A 71 8.28 -5.76 29.34
CA VAL A 71 7.33 -6.75 29.88
C VAL A 71 5.94 -6.55 29.29
N GLN A 72 5.47 -5.30 29.17
CA GLN A 72 4.20 -4.99 28.54
C GLN A 72 4.17 -5.42 27.07
N GLN A 73 5.27 -5.22 26.34
CA GLN A 73 5.37 -5.68 24.96
C GLN A 73 5.34 -7.21 24.86
N ARG A 74 6.11 -7.92 25.70
CA ARG A 74 6.10 -9.40 25.77
C ARG A 74 4.69 -9.93 26.03
N PHE A 75 3.91 -9.24 26.87
CA PHE A 75 2.51 -9.59 27.12
C PHE A 75 1.65 -9.43 25.86
N TYR A 76 1.78 -8.31 25.14
CA TYR A 76 1.01 -8.08 23.90
C TYR A 76 1.38 -9.03 22.76
N ASP A 77 2.64 -9.45 22.70
CA ASP A 77 3.14 -10.37 21.68
C ASP A 77 2.99 -11.85 22.07
N PHE A 78 2.31 -12.16 23.18
CA PHE A 78 2.10 -13.53 23.68
C PHE A 78 3.40 -14.33 23.85
N HIS A 79 4.45 -13.66 24.32
CA HIS A 79 5.78 -14.25 24.45
C HIS A 79 5.75 -15.50 25.35
N GLY A 80 6.34 -16.60 24.88
CA GLY A 80 6.35 -17.89 25.59
C GLY A 80 5.10 -18.75 25.40
N GLN A 81 4.14 -18.33 24.57
CA GLN A 81 2.97 -19.12 24.22
C GLN A 81 3.08 -19.71 22.79
N PRO A 82 2.36 -20.80 22.46
CA PRO A 82 2.36 -21.38 21.11
C PRO A 82 1.89 -20.42 20.00
N GLY A 83 1.14 -19.36 20.36
CA GLY A 83 0.65 -18.32 19.45
C GLY A 83 1.42 -17.01 19.51
N ALA A 84 2.69 -17.03 19.96
CA ALA A 84 3.50 -15.82 20.07
C ALA A 84 3.59 -15.09 18.71
N ARG A 85 3.43 -13.76 18.74
CA ARG A 85 3.67 -12.94 17.56
C ARG A 85 5.16 -12.97 17.26
N LEU A 86 5.52 -13.38 16.03
CA LEU A 86 6.92 -13.41 15.58
C LEU A 86 7.28 -12.21 14.71
N GLU A 87 6.28 -11.57 14.11
CA GLU A 87 6.45 -10.38 13.26
C GLU A 87 5.45 -9.32 13.70
N ARG A 88 5.93 -8.08 13.86
CA ARG A 88 5.15 -6.97 14.43
C ARG A 88 3.84 -6.73 13.70
N GLU A 89 3.86 -6.99 12.40
CA GLU A 89 2.86 -6.64 11.41
C GLU A 89 1.91 -7.81 11.10
N LYS A 90 2.13 -8.97 11.75
CA LYS A 90 1.34 -10.19 11.56
C LYS A 90 0.31 -10.32 12.68
N SER A 91 -0.96 -10.46 12.28
CA SER A 91 -2.06 -10.66 13.23
C SER A 91 -2.00 -12.05 13.86
N VAL A 92 -2.16 -12.11 15.18
CA VAL A 92 -2.27 -13.37 15.94
C VAL A 92 -3.67 -13.97 15.81
N TYR A 93 -4.69 -13.13 15.55
CA TYR A 93 -6.10 -13.55 15.54
C TYR A 93 -6.63 -13.98 14.16
N GLY A 94 -5.80 -13.97 13.12
CA GLY A 94 -6.19 -14.45 11.77
C GLY A 94 -7.40 -13.75 11.16
N ARG A 95 -7.61 -12.45 11.44
CA ARG A 95 -8.84 -11.76 11.01
C ARG A 95 -8.87 -11.56 9.49
N LYS A 96 -9.95 -12.03 8.87
CA LYS A 96 -10.34 -11.64 7.50
C LYS A 96 -11.25 -10.43 7.58
N PHE A 97 -10.74 -9.25 7.23
CA PHE A 97 -11.56 -8.05 7.14
C PHE A 97 -12.55 -8.20 5.96
N LYS A 98 -13.84 -7.97 6.23
CA LYS A 98 -14.88 -7.97 5.19
C LYS A 98 -14.91 -6.59 4.55
N ARG A 99 -14.62 -6.53 3.25
CA ARG A 99 -14.73 -5.30 2.44
C ARG A 99 -16.18 -4.79 2.44
N THR A 100 -16.37 -3.50 2.62
CA THR A 100 -17.70 -2.91 2.36
C THR A 100 -17.94 -2.73 0.86
N ALA A 101 -19.23 -2.62 0.49
CA ALA A 101 -19.65 -2.39 -0.89
C ALA A 101 -19.05 -1.09 -1.48
N LEU A 102 -18.75 -0.09 -0.63
CA LEU A 102 -18.16 1.17 -1.06
C LEU A 102 -16.76 0.95 -1.62
N ILE A 103 -15.88 0.25 -0.91
CA ILE A 103 -14.55 -0.09 -1.42
C ILE A 103 -14.64 -1.01 -2.63
N ALA A 104 -15.56 -1.98 -2.62
CA ALA A 104 -15.71 -2.89 -3.76
C ALA A 104 -16.05 -2.13 -5.06
N LEU A 105 -16.85 -1.07 -4.97
CA LEU A 105 -17.23 -0.23 -6.11
C LEU A 105 -16.15 0.79 -6.50
N LEU A 106 -15.55 1.47 -5.51
CA LEU A 106 -14.57 2.53 -5.78
C LEU A 106 -13.18 1.98 -6.13
N SER A 107 -12.83 0.77 -5.69
CA SER A 107 -11.48 0.25 -5.88
C SER A 107 -11.07 0.14 -7.37
N PRO A 108 -11.91 -0.42 -8.27
CA PRO A 108 -11.59 -0.44 -9.71
C PRO A 108 -11.45 0.97 -10.31
N LEU A 109 -12.31 1.91 -9.91
CA LEU A 109 -12.27 3.30 -10.37
C LEU A 109 -10.99 4.04 -9.93
N LEU A 110 -10.44 3.65 -8.78
CA LEU A 110 -9.21 4.20 -8.20
C LEU A 110 -7.98 3.31 -8.48
N PHE A 111 -8.04 2.46 -9.51
CA PHE A 111 -6.92 1.60 -9.91
C PHE A 111 -6.37 0.72 -8.79
N PHE A 112 -7.26 0.26 -7.90
CA PHE A 112 -6.96 -0.59 -6.75
C PHE A 112 -6.01 0.02 -5.70
N ALA A 113 -5.68 1.31 -5.79
CA ALA A 113 -4.90 1.99 -4.76
C ALA A 113 -5.52 1.92 -3.35
N PRO A 114 -6.86 2.04 -3.17
CA PRO A 114 -7.46 1.90 -1.86
C PRO A 114 -7.22 0.54 -1.23
N ASP A 115 -7.13 -0.55 -2.01
CA ASP A 115 -6.86 -1.89 -1.49
C ASP A 115 -5.45 -2.00 -0.91
N ILE A 116 -4.45 -1.38 -1.57
CA ILE A 116 -3.06 -1.39 -1.11
C ILE A 116 -2.93 -0.60 0.19
N HIS A 117 -3.52 0.60 0.25
CA HIS A 117 -3.49 1.42 1.45
C HIS A 117 -4.31 0.82 2.59
N LEU A 118 -5.45 0.18 2.30
CA LEU A 118 -6.25 -0.51 3.30
C LEU A 118 -5.48 -1.69 3.89
N ALA A 119 -4.87 -2.55 3.05
CA ALA A 119 -4.07 -3.67 3.51
C ALA A 119 -2.90 -3.18 4.41
N SER A 120 -2.26 -2.07 4.04
CA SER A 120 -1.18 -1.48 4.84
C SER A 120 -1.70 -0.93 6.18
N LEU A 121 -2.83 -0.23 6.20
CA LEU A 121 -3.47 0.26 7.42
C LEU A 121 -3.92 -0.88 8.33
N GLU A 122 -4.49 -1.93 7.76
CA GLU A 122 -4.89 -3.14 8.48
C GLU A 122 -3.69 -3.88 9.05
N ARG A 123 -2.56 -3.92 8.34
CA ARG A 123 -1.31 -4.52 8.82
C ARG A 123 -0.76 -3.80 10.06
N ILE A 124 -0.79 -2.46 10.05
CA ILE A 124 -0.33 -1.62 11.16
C ILE A 124 -1.31 -1.65 12.35
N TRP A 125 -2.62 -1.74 12.07
CA TRP A 125 -3.66 -1.72 13.11
C TRP A 125 -4.03 -3.10 13.65
N GLY A 126 -3.72 -4.19 12.94
CA GLY A 126 -4.42 -5.49 12.96
C GLY A 126 -4.98 -5.95 14.30
N ASP A 127 -4.14 -6.02 15.32
CA ASP A 127 -4.50 -6.55 16.64
C ASP A 127 -4.85 -5.46 17.67
N GLY A 128 -5.09 -4.23 17.21
CA GLY A 128 -5.35 -3.06 18.05
C GLY A 128 -4.11 -2.52 18.75
N ILE A 129 -2.91 -2.90 18.28
CA ILE A 129 -1.61 -2.45 18.78
C ILE A 129 -0.93 -1.71 17.64
N VAL A 130 -0.52 -0.46 17.89
CA VAL A 130 0.18 0.36 16.89
C VAL A 130 1.57 0.67 17.41
N SER A 131 2.59 0.14 16.74
CA SER A 131 3.98 0.50 17.02
C SER A 131 4.28 1.88 16.43
N LYS A 132 4.99 2.71 17.20
CA LYS A 132 5.47 4.01 16.72
C LYS A 132 6.31 3.86 15.46
N VAL A 133 7.22 2.88 15.44
CA VAL A 133 8.14 2.65 14.33
C VAL A 133 7.38 2.34 13.04
N SER A 134 6.44 1.39 13.07
CA SER A 134 5.64 1.05 11.88
C SER A 134 4.74 2.19 11.42
N TRP A 135 4.16 2.96 12.36
CA TRP A 135 3.37 4.14 12.03
C TRP A 135 4.22 5.24 11.36
N THR A 136 5.39 5.56 11.92
CA THR A 136 6.29 6.56 11.35
C THR A 136 6.74 6.16 9.94
N ILE A 137 7.19 4.91 9.75
CA ILE A 137 7.59 4.40 8.42
C ILE A 137 6.44 4.51 7.42
N PHE A 138 5.22 4.16 7.83
CA PHE A 138 4.04 4.24 6.96
C PHE A 138 3.71 5.67 6.55
N ILE A 139 3.71 6.61 7.50
CA ILE A 139 3.40 8.02 7.24
C ILE A 139 4.48 8.69 6.39
N GLU A 140 5.75 8.37 6.63
CA GLU A 140 6.86 8.84 5.82
C GLU A 140 6.74 8.34 4.39
N LYS A 141 6.48 7.04 4.19
CA LYS A 141 6.23 6.46 2.87
C LYS A 141 5.08 7.16 2.14
N LEU A 142 3.94 7.37 2.79
CA LEU A 142 2.81 8.09 2.21
C LEU A 142 3.16 9.53 1.81
N ASN A 143 3.92 10.24 2.66
CA ASN A 143 4.35 11.60 2.35
C ASN A 143 5.26 11.64 1.11
N THR A 144 6.18 10.68 0.97
CA THR A 144 7.03 10.54 -0.22
C THR A 144 6.21 10.24 -1.46
N GLU A 145 5.29 9.27 -1.39
CA GLU A 145 4.40 8.94 -2.51
C GLU A 145 3.57 10.15 -2.97
N TRP A 146 2.98 10.90 -2.03
CA TRP A 146 2.21 12.10 -2.38
C TRP A 146 3.07 13.20 -2.99
N GLN A 147 4.33 13.37 -2.54
CA GLN A 147 5.26 14.32 -3.16
C GLN A 147 5.59 13.93 -4.61
N GLU A 148 5.81 12.65 -4.87
CA GLU A 148 6.03 12.12 -6.22
C GLU A 148 4.80 12.33 -7.11
N PHE A 149 3.60 12.07 -6.60
CA PHE A 149 2.36 12.30 -7.37
C PHE A 149 2.17 13.78 -7.71
N ILE A 150 2.47 14.71 -6.80
CA ILE A 150 2.44 16.16 -7.07
C ILE A 150 3.43 16.51 -8.19
N LEU A 151 4.65 15.96 -8.12
CA LEU A 151 5.69 16.21 -9.12
C LEU A 151 5.24 15.72 -10.50
N TYR A 152 4.81 14.46 -10.62
CA TYR A 152 4.34 13.90 -11.89
C TYR A 152 3.10 14.62 -12.43
N SER A 153 2.16 14.98 -11.54
CA SER A 153 0.96 15.75 -11.94
C SER A 153 1.32 17.12 -12.48
N THR A 154 2.36 17.77 -11.95
CA THR A 154 2.84 19.07 -12.43
C THR A 154 3.52 18.96 -13.79
N VAL A 155 4.34 17.92 -14.00
CA VAL A 155 4.94 17.64 -15.31
C VAL A 155 3.84 17.40 -16.37
N LEU A 156 2.85 16.59 -16.03
CA LEU A 156 1.72 16.31 -16.92
C LEU A 156 0.85 17.55 -17.18
N LEU A 157 0.64 18.40 -16.17
CA LEU A 157 -0.07 19.66 -16.32
C LEU A 157 0.63 20.57 -17.35
N ASN A 158 1.95 20.71 -17.26
CA ASN A 158 2.73 21.49 -18.23
C ASN A 158 2.65 20.88 -19.64
N ALA A 159 2.70 19.56 -19.77
CA ALA A 159 2.54 18.88 -21.04
C ALA A 159 1.14 19.13 -21.66
N ASN A 160 0.08 19.10 -20.85
CA ASN A 160 -1.27 19.43 -21.30
C ASN A 160 -1.39 20.88 -21.77
N VAL A 161 -0.84 21.84 -21.02
CA VAL A 161 -0.84 23.26 -21.41
C VAL A 161 -0.09 23.47 -22.71
N ALA A 162 1.09 22.85 -22.86
CA ALA A 162 1.85 22.89 -24.10
C ALA A 162 1.09 22.27 -25.27
N PHE A 163 0.39 21.15 -25.03
CA PHE A 163 -0.43 20.48 -26.05
C PHE A 163 -1.57 21.37 -26.55
N ILE A 164 -2.34 22.00 -25.66
CA ILE A 164 -3.44 22.90 -26.07
C ILE A 164 -2.93 24.16 -26.76
N ALA A 165 -1.71 24.61 -26.47
CA ALA A 165 -1.10 25.77 -27.12
C ALA A 165 -0.73 25.52 -28.60
N ILE A 166 -0.72 24.26 -29.06
CA ILE A 166 -0.47 23.94 -30.46
C ILE A 166 -1.69 24.38 -31.29
N GLN A 167 -1.50 25.32 -32.22
CA GLN A 167 -2.58 25.89 -33.03
C GLN A 167 -3.36 24.82 -33.83
N SER A 168 -2.71 23.72 -34.23
CA SER A 168 -3.36 22.60 -34.90
C SER A 168 -4.39 21.85 -34.06
N VAL A 169 -4.42 22.04 -32.74
CA VAL A 169 -5.48 21.49 -31.88
C VAL A 169 -6.79 22.26 -32.11
N ASP A 170 -6.69 23.57 -32.31
CA ASP A 170 -7.82 24.49 -32.46
C ASP A 170 -8.43 24.42 -33.87
N ASP A 171 -7.59 24.22 -34.90
CA ASP A 171 -8.02 24.07 -36.29
C ASP A 171 -8.71 22.72 -36.60
N SER A 172 -8.68 21.76 -35.65
CA SER A 172 -9.23 20.41 -35.85
C SER A 172 -10.76 20.31 -35.67
N SER A 173 -11.44 21.40 -35.30
CA SER A 173 -12.89 21.44 -35.17
C SER A 173 -13.55 22.01 -36.43
N ASP A 174 -14.05 21.14 -37.31
CA ASP A 174 -14.93 21.47 -38.46
C ASP A 174 -16.33 21.98 -38.03
N HIS A 175 -16.57 22.12 -36.72
CA HIS A 175 -17.84 22.51 -36.11
C HIS A 175 -17.59 23.59 -35.03
N PRO A 176 -18.58 24.44 -34.69
CA PRO A 176 -18.43 25.50 -33.69
C PRO A 176 -18.25 25.00 -32.23
N GLY A 177 -17.98 23.71 -32.03
CA GLY A 177 -17.74 23.07 -30.74
C GLY A 177 -16.29 22.61 -30.59
N ARG A 178 -15.79 22.59 -29.35
CA ARG A 178 -14.43 22.16 -29.03
C ARG A 178 -14.17 20.72 -29.46
N SER A 179 -12.97 20.44 -29.97
CA SER A 179 -12.63 19.11 -30.45
C SER A 179 -12.58 18.09 -29.31
N PRO A 180 -12.89 16.80 -29.55
CA PRO A 180 -12.80 15.75 -28.53
C PRO A 180 -11.41 15.68 -27.86
N ALA A 181 -10.34 15.96 -28.62
CA ALA A 181 -8.98 16.03 -28.09
C ALA A 181 -8.81 17.19 -27.08
N GLN A 182 -9.38 18.36 -27.35
CA GLN A 182 -9.35 19.49 -26.40
C GLN A 182 -10.11 19.16 -25.12
N ILE A 183 -11.29 18.55 -25.23
CA ILE A 183 -12.12 18.18 -24.07
C ILE A 183 -11.36 17.17 -23.18
N SER A 184 -10.77 16.13 -23.78
CA SER A 184 -9.97 15.15 -23.04
C SER A 184 -8.77 15.80 -22.34
N SER A 185 -8.08 16.74 -22.98
CA SER A 185 -6.96 17.46 -22.37
C SER A 185 -7.41 18.37 -21.21
N TYR A 186 -8.56 19.04 -21.30
CA TYR A 186 -9.09 19.83 -20.19
C TYR A 186 -9.44 18.97 -18.98
N ILE A 187 -10.07 17.80 -19.19
CA ILE A 187 -10.38 16.89 -18.08
C ILE A 187 -9.08 16.36 -17.47
N SER A 188 -8.04 16.10 -18.29
CA SER A 188 -6.71 15.76 -17.78
C SER A 188 -6.12 16.87 -16.91
N ILE A 189 -6.21 18.14 -17.33
CA ILE A 189 -5.73 19.29 -16.54
C ILE A 189 -6.45 19.35 -15.18
N ILE A 190 -7.78 19.24 -15.18
CA ILE A 190 -8.59 19.29 -13.96
C ILE A 190 -8.20 18.14 -13.03
N ALA A 191 -8.02 16.93 -13.57
CA ALA A 191 -7.58 15.77 -12.80
C ALA A 191 -6.16 15.96 -12.23
N SER A 192 -5.21 16.51 -13.00
CA SER A 192 -3.86 16.85 -12.52
C SER A 192 -3.89 17.89 -11.39
N ILE A 193 -4.69 18.96 -11.54
CA ILE A 193 -4.86 19.98 -10.48
C ILE A 193 -5.47 19.35 -9.22
N GLY A 194 -6.48 18.49 -9.39
CA GLY A 194 -7.08 17.76 -8.28
C GLY A 194 -6.08 16.87 -7.53
N SER A 195 -5.24 16.14 -8.27
CA SER A 195 -4.14 15.35 -7.69
C SER A 195 -3.17 16.22 -6.89
N ILE A 196 -2.75 17.37 -7.44
CA ILE A 196 -1.84 18.32 -6.75
C ILE A 196 -2.47 18.84 -5.45
N ILE A 197 -3.72 19.32 -5.51
CA ILE A 197 -4.42 19.88 -4.35
C ILE A 197 -4.58 18.81 -3.27
N LEU A 198 -5.05 17.61 -3.62
CA LEU A 198 -5.23 16.53 -2.67
C LEU A 198 -3.89 16.08 -2.07
N GLY A 199 -2.84 15.92 -2.88
CA GLY A 199 -1.51 15.60 -2.40
C GLY A 199 -1.01 16.63 -1.38
N LEU A 200 -1.13 17.93 -1.69
CA LEU A 200 -0.73 19.01 -0.78
C LEU A 200 -1.54 19.02 0.52
N LEU A 201 -2.86 18.82 0.44
CA LEU A 201 -3.73 18.75 1.62
C LEU A 201 -3.39 17.55 2.50
N LEU A 202 -3.10 16.39 1.91
CA LEU A 202 -2.72 15.19 2.63
C LEU A 202 -1.37 15.35 3.33
N ILE A 203 -0.35 15.84 2.61
CA ILE A 203 0.95 16.16 3.21
C ILE A 203 0.77 17.13 4.38
N ARG A 204 0.01 18.22 4.18
CA ARG A 204 -0.22 19.22 5.24
C ARG A 204 -0.91 18.60 6.46
N LYS A 205 -1.95 17.80 6.26
CA LYS A 205 -2.70 17.13 7.33
C LYS A 205 -1.85 16.09 8.07
N ASN A 206 -0.88 15.49 7.39
CA ASN A 206 -0.12 14.35 7.89
C ASN A 206 1.31 14.70 8.33
N ARG A 207 1.76 15.94 8.09
CA ARG A 207 3.13 16.40 8.38
C ARG A 207 3.56 16.22 9.83
N SER A 208 2.65 16.44 10.78
CA SER A 208 2.94 16.24 12.21
C SER A 208 2.80 14.78 12.64
N LYS A 209 2.01 13.98 11.92
CA LYS A 209 1.61 12.63 12.33
C LYS A 209 2.76 11.62 12.37
N ALA A 210 3.86 11.87 11.64
CA ALA A 210 5.08 11.06 11.73
C ALA A 210 5.78 11.18 13.09
N ARG A 211 5.58 12.30 13.79
CA ARG A 211 6.18 12.62 15.09
C ARG A 211 5.29 12.27 16.28
N ASP A 212 4.04 11.93 16.01
CA ASP A 212 3.06 11.55 17.03
C ASP A 212 3.57 10.34 17.84
N SER A 213 3.22 10.29 19.12
CA SER A 213 3.46 9.13 19.97
C SER A 213 2.65 7.92 19.49
N SER A 214 3.08 6.70 19.86
CA SER A 214 2.31 5.49 19.57
C SER A 214 0.87 5.57 20.11
N GLN A 215 0.67 6.27 21.23
CA GLN A 215 -0.64 6.49 21.84
C GLN A 215 -1.53 7.42 21.00
N GLU A 216 -0.97 8.51 20.45
CA GLU A 216 -1.71 9.42 19.57
C GLU A 216 -2.09 8.75 18.24
N ALA A 217 -1.15 8.01 17.64
CA ALA A 217 -1.41 7.21 16.45
C ALA A 217 -2.51 6.17 16.71
N TRP A 218 -2.45 5.52 17.87
CA TRP A 218 -3.47 4.57 18.29
C TRP A 218 -4.84 5.23 18.50
N LEU A 219 -4.89 6.37 19.20
CA LEU A 219 -6.14 7.11 19.41
C LEU A 219 -6.75 7.57 18.08
N PHE A 220 -5.91 8.03 17.16
CA PHE A 220 -6.34 8.41 15.82
C PHE A 220 -6.98 7.23 15.09
N LEU A 221 -6.27 6.11 14.91
CA LEU A 221 -6.80 4.94 14.21
C LEU A 221 -8.00 4.30 14.94
N ARG A 222 -8.02 4.33 16.28
CA ARG A 222 -9.18 3.91 17.09
C ARG A 222 -10.40 4.78 16.81
N SER A 223 -10.22 6.09 16.74
CA SER A 223 -11.31 7.04 16.44
C SER A 223 -11.90 6.79 15.05
N GLN A 224 -11.06 6.44 14.07
CA GLN A 224 -11.49 6.08 12.72
C GLN A 224 -12.22 4.75 12.71
N LYS A 225 -11.69 3.71 13.38
CA LYS A 225 -12.32 2.38 13.42
C LYS A 225 -13.65 2.34 14.17
N ARG A 226 -13.91 3.27 15.09
CA ARG A 226 -15.22 3.40 15.75
C ARG A 226 -16.33 3.64 14.72
N ASN A 227 -16.01 4.25 13.59
CA ASN A 227 -16.90 4.29 12.43
C ASN A 227 -16.68 3.01 11.60
N LYS A 228 -17.74 2.29 11.25
CA LYS A 228 -17.65 0.97 10.57
C LYS A 228 -16.83 1.01 9.26
N THR A 229 -16.75 2.17 8.62
CA THR A 229 -16.04 2.41 7.35
C THR A 229 -14.79 3.29 7.50
N GLY A 230 -14.37 3.68 8.70
CA GLY A 230 -13.40 4.76 8.85
C GLY A 230 -11.98 4.45 8.34
N LEU A 231 -11.49 3.21 8.51
CA LEU A 231 -10.21 2.80 7.92
C LEU A 231 -10.31 2.71 6.38
N GLU A 232 -11.45 2.28 5.87
CA GLU A 232 -11.71 2.19 4.44
C GLU A 232 -11.78 3.57 3.77
N THR A 233 -12.48 4.52 4.38
CA THR A 233 -12.51 5.92 3.93
C THR A 233 -11.12 6.54 3.94
N LEU A 234 -10.30 6.21 4.95
CA LEU A 234 -8.93 6.70 5.00
C LEU A 234 -8.07 6.12 3.87
N ALA A 235 -8.23 4.83 3.57
CA ALA A 235 -7.54 4.17 2.46
C ALA A 235 -7.91 4.78 1.10
N ILE A 236 -9.20 5.04 0.88
CA ILE A 236 -9.68 5.74 -0.33
C ILE A 236 -9.06 7.12 -0.41
N LEU A 237 -9.13 7.89 0.69
CA LEU A 237 -8.60 9.25 0.74
C LEU A 237 -7.09 9.29 0.42
N TYR A 238 -6.32 8.33 0.92
CA TYR A 238 -4.87 8.24 0.64
C TYR A 238 -4.54 7.83 -0.79
N GLY A 239 -5.41 7.04 -1.44
CA GLY A 239 -5.26 6.64 -2.85
C GLY A 239 -5.79 7.65 -3.89
N LEU A 240 -6.51 8.69 -3.47
CA LEU A 240 -7.12 9.67 -4.39
C LEU A 240 -6.12 10.44 -5.27
N PRO A 241 -4.99 10.98 -4.76
CA PRO A 241 -4.05 11.70 -5.61
C PRO A 241 -3.50 10.82 -6.74
N TYR A 242 -3.16 9.57 -6.41
CA TYR A 242 -2.72 8.57 -7.38
C TYR A 242 -3.80 8.31 -8.44
N ALA A 243 -5.04 8.04 -8.02
CA ALA A 243 -6.13 7.75 -8.95
C ALA A 243 -6.38 8.92 -9.92
N LEU A 244 -6.39 10.16 -9.43
CA LEU A 244 -6.54 11.35 -10.26
C LEU A 244 -5.37 11.54 -11.22
N LEU A 245 -4.13 11.28 -10.79
CA LEU A 245 -2.97 11.29 -11.67
C LEU A 245 -3.10 10.24 -12.78
N MET A 246 -3.54 9.02 -12.47
CA MET A 246 -3.74 7.97 -13.47
C MET A 246 -4.83 8.33 -14.48
N TRP A 247 -5.96 8.88 -14.01
CA TRP A 247 -7.01 9.41 -14.90
C TRP A 247 -6.49 10.53 -15.78
N ALA A 248 -5.70 11.46 -15.24
CA ALA A 248 -5.07 12.52 -16.01
C ALA A 248 -4.17 11.94 -17.11
N MET A 249 -3.31 10.97 -16.78
CA MET A 249 -2.43 10.31 -17.77
C MET A 249 -3.23 9.66 -18.90
N ILE A 250 -4.28 8.89 -18.58
CA ILE A 250 -5.13 8.23 -19.57
C ILE A 250 -5.82 9.25 -20.49
N LEU A 251 -6.37 10.31 -19.91
CA LEU A 251 -7.09 11.34 -20.65
C LEU A 251 -6.16 12.17 -21.55
N PHE A 252 -4.95 12.48 -21.09
CA PHE A 252 -3.94 13.15 -21.91
C PHE A 252 -3.49 12.28 -23.09
N LEU A 253 -3.23 10.99 -22.83
CA LEU A 253 -2.88 10.03 -23.88
C LEU A 253 -4.02 9.84 -24.89
N ALA A 254 -5.27 9.85 -24.42
CA ALA A 254 -6.45 9.84 -25.29
C ALA A 254 -6.53 11.12 -26.12
N ALA A 255 -6.30 12.29 -25.53
CA ALA A 255 -6.28 13.58 -26.24
C ALA A 255 -5.23 13.59 -27.37
N PHE A 256 -4.00 13.16 -27.05
CA PHE A 256 -2.92 13.05 -28.01
C PHE A 256 -3.25 12.06 -29.14
N SER A 257 -3.78 10.89 -28.79
CA SER A 257 -4.17 9.87 -29.77
C SER A 257 -5.28 10.35 -30.69
N LEU A 258 -6.31 10.99 -30.14
CA LEU A 258 -7.41 11.57 -30.91
C LEU A 258 -6.88 12.57 -31.94
N MET A 259 -6.00 13.49 -31.53
CA MET A 259 -5.36 14.42 -32.47
C MET A 259 -4.59 13.68 -33.57
N CYS A 260 -3.78 12.69 -33.21
CA CYS A 260 -3.02 11.92 -34.19
C CYS A 260 -3.91 11.14 -35.16
N PHE A 261 -5.08 10.65 -34.73
CA PHE A 261 -5.96 9.87 -35.61
C PHE A 261 -6.94 10.73 -36.43
N THR A 262 -7.34 11.91 -35.95
CA THR A 262 -8.27 12.78 -36.68
C THR A 262 -7.56 13.70 -37.67
N ALA A 263 -6.44 14.31 -37.29
CA ALA A 263 -5.81 15.41 -38.04
C ALA A 263 -4.58 15.01 -38.87
N SER A 264 -4.31 13.71 -39.09
CA SER A 264 -3.06 13.25 -39.73
C SER A 264 -3.21 12.34 -40.95
N ASN A 265 -2.12 12.26 -41.72
CA ASN A 265 -1.94 11.39 -42.89
C ASN A 265 -1.88 9.91 -42.51
N LEU A 266 -2.22 9.01 -43.46
CA LEU A 266 -2.22 7.57 -43.25
C LEU A 266 -0.90 7.04 -42.65
N SER A 267 0.24 7.54 -43.10
CA SER A 267 1.57 7.14 -42.59
C SER A 267 1.76 7.46 -41.09
N VAL A 268 1.26 8.61 -40.64
CA VAL A 268 1.34 9.02 -39.22
C VAL A 268 0.44 8.15 -38.36
N ARG A 269 -0.78 7.84 -38.84
CA ARG A 269 -1.72 6.94 -38.15
C ARG A 269 -1.14 5.53 -37.98
N MET A 270 -0.50 4.99 -39.03
CA MET A 270 0.11 3.67 -38.97
C MET A 270 1.30 3.62 -38.00
N LEU A 271 2.13 4.66 -37.98
CA LEU A 271 3.29 4.75 -37.07
C LEU A 271 2.87 4.94 -35.61
N VAL A 272 1.92 5.84 -35.34
CA VAL A 272 1.40 6.05 -33.98
C VAL A 272 0.66 4.81 -33.50
N GLY A 273 -0.15 4.18 -34.37
CA GLY A 273 -0.84 2.93 -34.05
C GLY A 273 0.11 1.77 -33.74
N SER A 274 1.20 1.61 -34.51
CA SER A 274 2.19 0.56 -34.23
C SER A 274 2.97 0.82 -32.95
N ALA A 275 3.30 2.08 -32.64
CA ALA A 275 3.92 2.46 -31.37
C ALA A 275 3.00 2.15 -30.17
N TRP A 276 1.71 2.49 -30.27
CA TRP A 276 0.71 2.12 -29.25
C TRP A 276 0.58 0.61 -29.05
N LEU A 277 0.56 -0.15 -30.15
CA LEU A 277 0.50 -1.61 -30.09
C LEU A 277 1.76 -2.19 -29.42
N ALA A 278 2.95 -1.69 -29.77
CA ALA A 278 4.19 -2.12 -29.13
C ALA A 278 4.20 -1.81 -27.62
N ILE A 279 3.80 -0.59 -27.22
CA ILE A 279 3.67 -0.20 -25.81
C ILE A 279 2.63 -1.09 -25.11
N GLY A 280 1.48 -1.35 -25.73
CA GLY A 280 0.43 -2.20 -25.17
C GLY A 280 0.91 -3.64 -24.94
N VAL A 281 1.65 -4.21 -25.89
CA VAL A 281 2.27 -5.54 -25.75
C VAL A 281 3.29 -5.55 -24.60
N LEU A 282 4.13 -4.53 -24.48
CA LEU A 282 5.11 -4.41 -23.40
C LEU A 282 4.42 -4.27 -22.03
N ILE A 283 3.35 -3.48 -21.93
CA ILE A 283 2.57 -3.35 -20.69
C ILE A 283 1.94 -4.70 -20.32
N LEU A 284 1.31 -5.39 -21.29
CA LEU A 284 0.71 -6.69 -21.05
C LEU A 284 1.76 -7.72 -20.60
N TRP A 285 2.93 -7.71 -21.23
CA TRP A 285 4.07 -8.53 -20.83
C TRP A 285 4.52 -8.24 -19.39
N CYS A 286 4.63 -6.97 -19.00
CA CYS A 286 4.94 -6.58 -17.62
C CYS A 286 3.88 -7.06 -16.61
N ILE A 287 2.60 -6.98 -16.98
CA ILE A 287 1.50 -7.46 -16.13
C ILE A 287 1.54 -8.99 -15.98
N MET A 288 1.74 -9.72 -17.09
CA MET A 288 1.83 -11.19 -17.08
C MET A 288 3.02 -11.67 -16.25
N THR A 289 4.20 -11.09 -16.45
CA THR A 289 5.41 -11.44 -15.67
C THR A 289 5.26 -11.09 -14.19
N SER A 290 4.61 -9.97 -13.86
CA SER A 290 4.30 -9.61 -12.48
C SER A 290 3.31 -10.57 -11.82
N TRP A 291 2.38 -11.15 -12.59
CA TRP A 291 1.46 -12.18 -12.10
C TRP A 291 2.16 -13.51 -11.82
N GLU A 292 3.12 -13.91 -12.66
CA GLU A 292 3.87 -15.16 -12.46
C GLU A 292 4.70 -15.16 -11.17
N THR A 293 5.19 -14.00 -10.74
CA THR A 293 5.93 -13.87 -9.46
C THR A 293 5.02 -13.91 -8.22
N LYS A 294 3.69 -13.81 -8.39
CA LYS A 294 2.69 -13.82 -7.32
C LYS A 294 1.73 -15.02 -7.47
N GLN A 295 2.18 -16.25 -7.24
CA GLN A 295 1.29 -17.40 -7.07
C GLN A 295 0.90 -17.64 -5.59
N PRO A 296 -0.37 -17.93 -5.24
CA PRO A 296 -1.63 -17.40 -5.77
C PRO A 296 -2.48 -16.76 -4.64
N ASP A 297 -2.61 -15.43 -4.63
CA ASP A 297 -3.82 -14.83 -4.06
C ASP A 297 -4.88 -14.85 -5.18
N HIS A 298 -5.68 -15.93 -5.25
CA HIS A 298 -6.77 -16.15 -6.22
C HIS A 298 -7.85 -15.04 -6.29
N ARG A 299 -7.67 -13.91 -5.58
CA ARG A 299 -8.66 -12.83 -5.42
C ARG A 299 -8.85 -12.00 -6.70
N TRP A 300 -7.84 -11.87 -7.55
CA TRP A 300 -7.91 -10.99 -8.72
C TRP A 300 -8.67 -11.59 -9.91
N HIS A 301 -8.50 -12.89 -10.17
CA HIS A 301 -9.19 -13.57 -11.27
C HIS A 301 -10.70 -13.64 -11.08
N MET A 302 -11.17 -13.82 -9.84
CA MET A 302 -12.60 -13.84 -9.54
C MET A 302 -13.23 -12.45 -9.71
N LEU A 303 -12.53 -11.39 -9.31
CA LEU A 303 -13.05 -10.02 -9.34
C LEU A 303 -13.07 -9.40 -10.75
N SER A 304 -12.08 -9.68 -11.61
CA SER A 304 -12.10 -9.18 -12.99
C SER A 304 -13.12 -9.92 -13.85
N LEU A 305 -13.27 -11.24 -13.66
CA LEU A 305 -14.29 -12.03 -14.35
C LEU A 305 -15.70 -11.66 -13.88
N GLU A 306 -15.97 -11.54 -12.57
CA GLU A 306 -17.30 -11.12 -12.07
C GLU A 306 -17.66 -9.70 -12.50
N PHE A 307 -16.71 -8.77 -12.52
CA PHE A 307 -16.95 -7.39 -12.97
C PHE A 307 -17.24 -7.33 -14.47
N LEU A 308 -16.47 -8.07 -15.28
CA LEU A 308 -16.73 -8.17 -16.72
C LEU A 308 -18.07 -8.84 -17.00
N ASP A 309 -18.44 -9.91 -16.28
CA ASP A 309 -19.69 -10.65 -16.49
C ASP A 309 -20.93 -9.82 -16.07
N ASN A 310 -20.81 -9.03 -15.00
CA ASN A 310 -21.87 -8.13 -14.51
C ASN A 310 -22.03 -6.88 -15.39
N ILE A 311 -20.98 -6.47 -16.11
CA ILE A 311 -21.07 -5.42 -17.15
C ILE A 311 -21.61 -6.01 -18.45
N TRP A 312 -21.15 -7.20 -18.84
CA TRP A 312 -21.54 -7.90 -20.07
C TRP A 312 -23.03 -8.26 -20.07
N SER A 313 -23.58 -8.65 -18.92
CA SER A 313 -25.02 -8.92 -18.75
C SER A 313 -25.93 -7.68 -18.78
N ARG A 314 -25.37 -6.46 -18.74
CA ARG A 314 -26.12 -5.20 -18.75
C ARG A 314 -26.10 -4.45 -20.09
N LEU A 315 -25.38 -4.95 -21.10
CA LEU A 315 -25.32 -4.37 -22.44
C LEU A 315 -26.33 -5.08 -23.37
N PRO A 316 -27.16 -4.35 -24.13
CA PRO A 316 -28.02 -4.97 -25.15
C PRO A 316 -27.14 -5.50 -26.29
N ALA A 317 -27.11 -6.82 -26.47
CA ALA A 317 -26.24 -7.48 -27.44
C ALA A 317 -26.69 -7.25 -28.90
N PRO A 318 -25.83 -6.75 -29.80
CA PRO A 318 -25.99 -6.99 -31.23
C PRO A 318 -25.46 -8.39 -31.59
N THR A 319 -26.17 -9.05 -32.50
CA THR A 319 -26.14 -10.47 -32.88
C THR A 319 -24.83 -11.02 -33.47
N ILE A 320 -23.70 -10.32 -33.37
CA ILE A 320 -22.43 -10.69 -34.01
C ILE A 320 -21.46 -11.39 -33.02
N CYS A 321 -21.69 -11.33 -31.72
CA CYS A 321 -20.75 -11.87 -30.71
C CYS A 321 -20.81 -13.38 -30.43
N TRP A 322 -21.84 -14.11 -30.89
CA TRP A 322 -21.98 -15.54 -30.56
C TRP A 322 -20.84 -16.40 -31.14
N HIS A 323 -20.42 -16.14 -32.38
CA HIS A 323 -19.38 -16.93 -33.04
C HIS A 323 -17.96 -16.73 -32.49
N ILE A 324 -17.68 -15.62 -31.80
CA ILE A 324 -16.36 -15.38 -31.19
C ILE A 324 -16.27 -16.05 -29.82
N ALA A 325 -17.36 -16.05 -29.04
CA ALA A 325 -17.44 -16.71 -27.74
C ALA A 325 -17.29 -18.23 -27.85
N GLU A 326 -17.89 -18.84 -28.88
CA GLU A 326 -17.80 -20.29 -29.14
C GLU A 326 -16.40 -20.75 -29.59
N ARG A 327 -15.61 -19.85 -30.20
CA ARG A 327 -14.20 -20.14 -30.54
C ARG A 327 -13.26 -20.04 -29.35
N LEU A 328 -13.54 -19.15 -28.39
CA LEU A 328 -12.72 -18.98 -27.19
C LEU A 328 -12.95 -20.08 -26.15
N SER A 329 -14.16 -20.63 -26.05
CA SER A 329 -14.48 -21.72 -25.12
C SER A 329 -13.86 -23.07 -25.51
N ASN A 330 -13.48 -23.26 -26.78
CA ASN A 330 -12.87 -24.49 -27.30
C ASN A 330 -11.33 -24.50 -27.22
N ILE A 331 -10.70 -23.49 -26.63
CA ILE A 331 -9.25 -23.47 -26.39
C ILE A 331 -8.97 -24.22 -25.08
N ASN A 332 -8.61 -25.50 -25.20
CA ASN A 332 -8.14 -26.31 -24.07
C ASN A 332 -6.80 -25.78 -23.54
N TRP A 333 -6.81 -25.20 -22.35
CA TRP A 333 -5.60 -24.76 -21.65
C TRP A 333 -5.00 -25.94 -20.86
N PRO A 334 -3.75 -26.38 -21.12
CA PRO A 334 -3.17 -27.51 -20.41
C PRO A 334 -2.53 -27.02 -19.11
N LEU A 335 -3.32 -26.85 -18.05
CA LEU A 335 -2.79 -26.65 -16.69
C LEU A 335 -3.51 -27.54 -15.69
N GLN A 336 -3.19 -28.83 -15.77
CA GLN A 336 -3.40 -29.73 -14.64
C GLN A 336 -2.18 -30.63 -14.53
N ARG A 337 -1.24 -30.24 -13.65
CA ARG A 337 -0.25 -31.21 -13.14
C ARG A 337 -0.90 -31.99 -12.00
N PRO A 338 -0.67 -33.31 -11.91
CA PRO A 338 -1.21 -34.14 -10.84
C PRO A 338 -0.59 -33.73 -9.49
N SER A 339 -1.41 -33.75 -8.44
CA SER A 339 -0.99 -33.49 -7.06
C SER A 339 0.04 -34.54 -6.65
N VAL A 340 1.24 -34.09 -6.31
CA VAL A 340 2.23 -34.93 -5.61
C VAL A 340 1.83 -34.94 -4.14
N ASP A 341 1.70 -36.16 -3.62
CA ASP A 341 1.08 -36.50 -2.36
C ASP A 341 1.66 -35.79 -1.13
N SER A 342 0.71 -35.48 -0.23
CA SER A 342 0.92 -35.12 1.16
C SER A 342 1.55 -36.31 1.89
N GLU A 343 2.82 -36.20 2.27
CA GLU A 343 3.43 -37.15 3.19
C GLU A 343 2.86 -36.92 4.60
N LYS A 344 2.14 -37.94 5.08
CA LYS A 344 1.45 -38.00 6.36
C LYS A 344 2.48 -38.01 7.49
N THR A 345 2.51 -36.99 8.33
CA THR A 345 2.99 -37.12 9.72
C THR A 345 1.78 -37.38 10.62
N ALA A 346 1.29 -38.62 10.58
CA ALA A 346 0.47 -39.15 11.66
C ALA A 346 1.42 -39.71 12.72
N ILE A 347 1.29 -39.19 13.94
CA ILE A 347 1.98 -39.70 15.14
C ILE A 347 1.24 -40.98 15.54
N ASP A 348 1.88 -42.13 15.37
CA ASP A 348 1.40 -43.41 15.91
C ASP A 348 1.63 -43.44 17.42
N THR A 349 0.56 -43.20 18.19
CA THR A 349 0.49 -43.57 19.61
C THR A 349 -0.07 -44.98 19.74
N SER A 350 0.75 -46.00 19.48
CA SER A 350 0.59 -47.35 20.03
C SER A 350 1.73 -48.29 19.61
N ALA A 351 2.80 -48.36 20.41
CA ALA A 351 3.57 -49.59 20.65
C ALA A 351 4.71 -49.31 21.66
N VAL A 352 4.58 -49.94 22.84
CA VAL A 352 5.58 -50.27 23.87
C VAL A 352 6.22 -49.12 24.65
#